data_AF-A0A957NZ12-F1
#
_entry.id   AF-A0A957NZ12-F1
#
_cell.length_a   1.000
_cell.length_b   1.000
_cell.length_c   1.000
_cell.angle_alpha   90.00
_cell.angle_beta   90.00
_cell.angle_gamma   90.00
#
_symmetry.space_group_name_H-M   'P 1'
#
loop_
_entity.id
_entity.type
_entity.pdbx_description
1 polymer ?
#
loop_
_entity_poly.entity_id
_entity_poly.type
_entity_poly.pdbx_seq_one_letter_code
_entity_poly.pdbx_strand_id
1 'polypeptide(L)'
;GKPTPKKELGMMAMNYGNVYVAQIAMGASDTQTLRAIEEAESYHGPSLVIAYAHCIAHGINMAKGMDQQKLAAQSGHWPLYRYDPRRAVSGQNPLQLDSRAPSISIRDYIYNENRYRVLTQTNAEAAKTLLDDAQKSVEKRWQRLEAMAKE
;
A
#
# COMPACT_ATOMS: atom_id res chain seq x y z
N GLY A 1 -12.30 -12.82 11.13
CA GLY A 1 -11.32 -11.97 10.42
C GLY A 1 -9.92 -12.25 10.95
N LYS A 2 -8.85 -11.88 10.21
CA LYS A 2 -7.47 -12.04 10.68
C LYS A 2 -7.14 -10.95 11.72
N PRO A 3 -6.77 -11.31 12.96
CA PRO A 3 -6.53 -10.32 14.01
C PRO A 3 -5.14 -9.66 13.93
N THR A 4 -4.17 -10.30 13.28
CA THR A 4 -2.82 -9.75 13.15
C THR A 4 -2.70 -8.84 11.93
N PRO A 5 -1.91 -7.76 12.01
CA PRO A 5 -1.72 -6.84 10.89
C PRO A 5 -1.00 -7.50 9.71
N LYS A 6 -1.00 -6.81 8.57
CA LYS A 6 -0.23 -7.22 7.37
C LYS A 6 1.27 -7.11 7.67
N LYS A 7 2.05 -8.13 7.27
CA LYS A 7 3.52 -8.08 7.26
C LYS A 7 3.98 -7.03 6.24
N GLU A 8 4.86 -6.13 6.68
CA GLU A 8 5.39 -5.04 5.85
C GLU A 8 6.66 -5.50 5.09
N LEU A 9 6.49 -6.30 4.03
CA LEU A 9 7.62 -6.85 3.27
C LEU A 9 8.53 -5.76 2.69
N GLY A 10 7.96 -4.70 2.11
CA GLY A 10 8.74 -3.61 1.51
C GLY A 10 9.63 -2.90 2.53
N MET A 11 9.10 -2.62 3.72
CA MET A 11 9.87 -2.03 4.83
C MET A 11 11.03 -2.93 5.28
N MET A 12 10.81 -4.25 5.35
CA MET A 12 11.88 -5.18 5.69
C MET A 12 12.99 -5.18 4.63
N ALA A 13 12.63 -5.09 3.36
CA ALA A 13 13.60 -5.01 2.27
C ALA A 13 14.37 -3.67 2.26
N MET A 14 13.70 -2.55 2.55
CA MET A 14 14.35 -1.24 2.65
C MET A 14 15.44 -1.19 3.73
N ASN A 15 15.28 -1.94 4.82
CA ASN A 15 16.26 -1.95 5.91
C ASN A 15 17.65 -2.47 5.49
N TYR A 16 17.78 -3.19 4.38
CA TYR A 16 19.09 -3.57 3.84
C TYR A 16 19.86 -2.37 3.25
N GLY A 17 19.16 -1.30 2.85
CA GLY A 17 19.75 -0.09 2.29
C GLY A 17 20.21 -0.18 0.83
N ASN A 18 20.41 -1.39 0.30
CA ASN A 18 20.92 -1.64 -1.06
C ASN A 18 19.92 -2.39 -1.95
N VAL A 19 18.64 -2.38 -1.59
CA VAL A 19 17.56 -3.02 -2.37
C VAL A 19 16.66 -1.92 -2.89
N TYR A 20 16.41 -1.88 -4.21
CA TYR A 20 15.35 -1.02 -4.75
C TYR A 20 13.99 -1.62 -4.35
N VAL A 21 13.11 -0.81 -3.77
CA VAL A 21 11.79 -1.28 -3.32
C VAL A 21 10.70 -0.34 -3.80
N ALA A 22 9.71 -0.87 -4.51
CA ALA A 22 8.52 -0.10 -4.88
C ALA A 22 7.24 -0.81 -4.47
N GLN A 23 6.27 -0.04 -3.98
CA GLN A 23 4.90 -0.50 -3.79
C GLN A 23 4.00 0.23 -4.78
N ILE A 24 3.36 -0.53 -5.67
CA ILE A 24 2.66 0.00 -6.84
C ILE A 24 1.19 -0.45 -6.86
N ALA A 25 0.35 0.34 -7.53
CA ALA A 25 -1.01 -0.06 -7.90
C ALA A 25 -1.43 0.71 -9.15
N MET A 26 -1.59 0.00 -10.26
CA MET A 26 -1.85 0.60 -11.58
C MET A 26 -3.13 1.43 -11.62
N GLY A 27 -4.21 0.96 -10.97
CA GLY A 27 -5.46 1.74 -10.90
C GLY A 27 -5.37 3.00 -10.06
N ALA A 28 -4.37 3.11 -9.16
CA ALA A 28 -4.13 4.32 -8.38
C ALA A 28 -3.21 5.31 -9.13
N SER A 29 -2.17 4.83 -9.80
CA SER A 29 -1.32 5.62 -10.70
C SER A 29 -0.58 4.69 -11.67
N ASP A 30 -0.91 4.84 -12.95
CA ASP A 30 -0.24 4.16 -14.07
C ASP A 30 1.16 4.73 -14.32
N THR A 31 1.31 6.06 -14.24
CA THR A 31 2.59 6.75 -14.38
C THR A 31 3.60 6.34 -13.31
N GLN A 32 3.18 6.26 -12.05
CA GLN A 32 4.03 5.76 -10.96
C GLN A 32 4.40 4.28 -11.15
N THR A 33 3.46 3.47 -11.64
CA THR A 33 3.68 2.05 -11.91
C THR A 33 4.75 1.84 -12.98
N LEU A 34 4.65 2.53 -14.12
CA LEU A 34 5.63 2.42 -15.20
C LEU A 34 7.02 2.86 -14.72
N ARG A 35 7.09 4.04 -14.09
CA ARG A 35 8.34 4.60 -13.56
C ARG A 35 9.00 3.67 -12.55
N ALA A 36 8.23 3.06 -11.65
CA ALA A 36 8.78 2.10 -10.66
C ALA A 36 9.39 0.87 -11.33
N ILE A 37 8.78 0.37 -12.40
CA ILE A 37 9.29 -0.79 -13.15
C ILE A 37 10.57 -0.43 -13.90
N GLU A 38 10.60 0.72 -14.58
CA GLU A 38 11.80 1.22 -15.29
C GLU A 38 12.97 1.49 -14.33
N GLU A 39 12.70 2.13 -13.19
CA GLU A 39 13.71 2.38 -12.16
C GLU A 39 14.23 1.07 -11.54
N ALA A 40 13.36 0.09 -11.29
CA ALA A 40 13.71 -1.21 -10.74
C ALA A 40 14.57 -2.04 -11.71
N GLU A 41 14.25 -2.01 -13.00
CA GLU A 41 14.99 -2.74 -14.04
C GLU A 41 16.38 -2.12 -14.27
N SER A 42 16.45 -0.79 -14.33
CA SER A 42 17.71 -0.07 -14.51
C SER A 42 18.65 -0.11 -13.29
N TYR A 43 18.16 -0.56 -12.13
CA TYR A 43 18.97 -0.62 -10.92
C TYR A 43 19.94 -1.81 -10.97
N HIS A 44 21.24 -1.52 -10.86
CA HIS A 44 22.30 -2.54 -10.82
C HIS A 44 22.41 -3.19 -9.42
N GLY A 45 21.35 -3.86 -9.02
CA GLY A 45 21.22 -4.51 -7.73
C GLY A 45 19.88 -5.25 -7.58
N PRO A 46 19.58 -5.78 -6.39
CA PRO A 46 18.30 -6.43 -6.15
C PRO A 46 17.15 -5.43 -6.16
N SER A 47 16.07 -5.79 -6.85
CA SER A 47 14.84 -4.98 -6.95
C SER A 47 13.62 -5.78 -6.51
N LEU A 48 12.76 -5.15 -5.71
CA LEU A 48 11.48 -5.70 -5.24
C LEU A 48 10.34 -4.77 -5.60
N VAL A 49 9.43 -5.23 -6.47
CA VAL A 49 8.20 -4.50 -6.81
C VAL A 49 7.00 -5.26 -6.23
N ILE A 50 6.25 -4.59 -5.34
CA ILE A 50 5.06 -5.14 -4.68
C ILE A 50 3.82 -4.50 -5.31
N ALA A 51 3.15 -5.24 -6.19
CA ALA A 51 1.97 -4.77 -6.90
C ALA A 51 0.67 -5.16 -6.20
N TYR A 52 -0.25 -4.21 -6.03
CA TYR A 52 -1.62 -4.52 -5.63
C TYR A 52 -2.36 -5.21 -6.77
N ALA A 53 -2.65 -6.50 -6.61
CA ALA A 53 -3.44 -7.28 -7.54
C ALA A 53 -4.85 -7.50 -6.95
N HIS A 54 -5.86 -6.89 -7.57
CA HIS A 54 -7.25 -7.16 -7.19
C HIS A 54 -7.65 -8.56 -7.70
N CYS A 55 -8.50 -9.26 -6.96
CA CYS A 55 -8.84 -10.65 -7.25
C CYS A 55 -10.33 -10.91 -7.01
N ILE A 56 -10.89 -11.90 -7.72
CA ILE A 56 -12.26 -12.38 -7.50
C ILE A 56 -12.52 -12.77 -6.04
N ALA A 57 -11.48 -13.26 -5.33
CA ALA A 57 -11.55 -13.64 -3.92
C ALA A 57 -11.79 -12.45 -2.98
N HIS A 58 -11.59 -11.22 -3.44
CA HIS A 58 -11.98 -10.02 -2.67
C HIS A 58 -13.51 -9.84 -2.68
N GLY A 59 -14.20 -10.38 -3.69
CA GLY A 59 -15.64 -10.24 -3.86
C GLY A 59 -16.03 -8.81 -4.23
N ILE A 60 -15.41 -8.29 -5.28
CA ILE A 60 -15.68 -6.97 -5.88
C ILE A 60 -16.24 -7.16 -7.28
N ASN A 61 -16.88 -6.13 -7.84
CA ASN A 61 -17.18 -6.12 -9.27
C ASN A 61 -15.86 -5.97 -10.06
N MET A 62 -15.44 -7.01 -10.78
CA MET A 62 -14.15 -7.04 -11.48
C MET A 62 -14.03 -5.96 -12.58
N ALA A 63 -15.16 -5.51 -13.16
CA ALA A 63 -15.16 -4.37 -14.08
C ALA A 63 -14.75 -3.04 -13.41
N LYS A 64 -14.78 -3.00 -12.07
CA LYS A 64 -14.40 -1.87 -11.23
C LYS A 64 -13.08 -2.11 -10.47
N GLY A 65 -12.30 -3.11 -10.90
CA GLY A 65 -11.05 -3.47 -10.25
C GLY A 65 -10.06 -2.31 -10.11
N MET A 66 -9.87 -1.51 -11.17
CA MET A 66 -8.97 -0.35 -11.15
C MET A 66 -9.46 0.76 -10.21
N ASP A 67 -10.76 1.06 -10.24
CA ASP A 67 -11.40 2.00 -9.31
C ASP A 67 -11.16 1.56 -7.85
N GLN A 68 -11.25 0.25 -7.57
CA GLN A 68 -10.97 -0.28 -6.24
C GLN A 68 -9.50 -0.18 -5.84
N GLN A 69 -8.55 -0.32 -6.77
CA GLN A 69 -7.13 -0.07 -6.47
C GLN A 69 -6.89 1.40 -6.12
N LYS A 70 -7.54 2.32 -6.83
CA LYS A 70 -7.49 3.75 -6.55
C LYS A 70 -7.99 4.05 -5.13
N LEU A 71 -9.13 3.48 -4.75
CA LEU A 71 -9.68 3.60 -3.40
C LEU A 71 -8.74 3.03 -2.34
N ALA A 72 -8.07 1.90 -2.62
CA ALA A 72 -7.08 1.33 -1.70
C ALA A 72 -5.93 2.29 -1.40
N ALA A 73 -5.46 3.04 -2.40
CA ALA A 73 -4.44 4.07 -2.20
C ALA A 73 -5.00 5.30 -1.48
N GLN A 74 -6.18 5.79 -1.90
CA GLN A 74 -6.84 6.95 -1.29
C GLN A 74 -7.23 6.74 0.18
N SER A 75 -7.49 5.50 0.59
CA SER A 75 -7.80 5.18 1.98
C SER A 75 -6.56 4.96 2.85
N GLY A 76 -5.35 5.04 2.27
CA GLY A 76 -4.11 4.67 2.94
C GLY A 76 -3.93 3.16 3.15
N HIS A 77 -4.84 2.31 2.68
CA HIS A 77 -4.70 0.86 2.79
C HIS A 77 -3.44 0.36 2.05
N TRP A 78 -3.19 0.95 0.89
CA TRP A 78 -2.08 0.63 0.00
C TRP A 78 -1.33 1.88 -0.45
N PRO A 79 -0.43 2.45 0.38
CA PRO A 79 0.35 3.62 -0.01
C PRO A 79 1.33 3.27 -1.15
N LEU A 80 1.51 4.19 -2.09
CA LEU A 80 2.47 4.08 -3.18
C LEU A 80 3.77 4.77 -2.78
N TYR A 81 4.88 4.09 -2.96
CA TYR A 81 6.21 4.62 -2.70
C TYR A 81 7.26 3.93 -3.55
N ARG A 82 8.42 4.58 -3.67
CA ARG A 82 9.63 4.02 -4.26
C ARG A 82 10.82 4.35 -3.35
N TYR A 83 11.62 3.35 -3.04
CA TYR A 83 12.88 3.47 -2.34
C TYR A 83 13.99 3.15 -3.34
N ASP A 84 14.80 4.16 -3.64
CA ASP A 84 15.91 4.04 -4.58
C ASP A 84 17.25 4.28 -3.87
N PRO A 85 18.06 3.23 -3.63
CA PRO A 85 19.38 3.37 -3.00
C PRO A 85 20.30 4.37 -3.69
N ARG A 86 20.15 4.59 -5.00
CA ARG A 86 21.01 5.52 -5.78
C ARG A 86 20.87 6.96 -5.29
N ARG A 87 19.70 7.34 -4.76
CA ARG A 87 19.45 8.68 -4.21
C ARG A 87 20.23 8.92 -2.91
N ALA A 88 20.42 7.89 -2.09
CA ALA A 88 21.24 8.03 -0.89
C ALA A 88 22.71 8.33 -1.24
N VAL A 89 23.22 7.77 -2.34
CA VAL A 89 24.58 8.07 -2.85
C VAL A 89 24.72 9.53 -3.26
N SER A 90 23.65 10.16 -3.77
CA SER A 90 23.63 11.59 -4.11
C SER A 90 23.25 12.51 -2.94
N GLY A 91 23.20 11.99 -1.71
CA GLY A 91 22.85 12.76 -0.51
C GLY A 91 21.36 13.13 -0.42
N GLN A 92 20.50 12.50 -1.22
CA GLN A 92 19.06 12.69 -1.21
C GLN A 92 18.37 11.58 -0.41
N ASN A 93 17.18 11.86 0.12
CA ASN A 93 16.36 10.81 0.72
C ASN A 93 16.02 9.72 -0.32
N PRO A 94 16.33 8.44 -0.06
CA PRO A 94 16.02 7.34 -0.97
C PRO A 94 14.52 7.03 -1.06
N LEU A 95 13.76 7.25 0.01
CA LEU A 95 12.33 7.03 0.05
C LEU A 95 11.57 8.20 -0.58
N GLN A 96 10.72 7.86 -1.54
CA GLN A 96 9.82 8.78 -2.22
C GLN A 96 8.41 8.29 -1.97
N LEU A 97 7.61 9.06 -1.22
CA LEU A 97 6.21 8.78 -0.98
C LEU A 97 5.38 9.36 -2.13
N ASP A 98 4.92 8.51 -3.05
CA ASP A 98 4.19 8.91 -4.26
C ASP A 98 2.69 9.10 -4.00
N SER A 99 2.15 8.43 -2.98
CA SER A 99 0.77 8.64 -2.54
C SER A 99 0.58 10.01 -1.91
N ARG A 100 -0.63 10.57 -2.06
CA ARG A 100 -1.11 11.67 -1.21
C ARG A 100 -1.63 11.14 0.12
N ALA A 101 -1.76 12.03 1.10
CA ALA A 101 -2.40 11.72 2.37
C ALA A 101 -3.77 11.06 2.17
N PRO A 102 -4.16 10.10 3.02
CA PRO A 102 -5.45 9.44 2.92
C PRO A 102 -6.58 10.45 2.88
N SER A 103 -7.47 10.33 1.89
CA SER A 103 -8.58 11.25 1.64
C SER A 103 -9.95 10.61 1.85
N ILE A 104 -10.01 9.30 2.10
CA ILE A 104 -11.22 8.57 2.47
C ILE A 104 -10.92 7.66 3.66
N SER A 105 -11.94 7.23 4.40
CA SER A 105 -11.74 6.31 5.51
C SER A 105 -11.42 4.89 5.03
N ILE A 106 -10.79 4.07 5.89
CA ILE A 106 -10.57 2.65 5.55
C ILE A 106 -11.90 1.92 5.35
N ARG A 107 -12.94 2.34 6.08
CA ARG A 107 -14.31 1.80 6.02
C ARG A 107 -14.88 1.91 4.61
N ASP A 108 -14.75 3.08 3.99
CA ASP A 108 -15.31 3.39 2.67
C ASP A 108 -14.65 2.57 1.55
N TYR A 109 -13.40 2.15 1.76
CA TYR A 109 -12.71 1.22 0.87
C TYR A 109 -13.11 -0.25 1.14
N ILE A 110 -13.02 -0.73 2.38
CA ILE A 110 -13.13 -2.17 2.67
C ILE A 110 -14.54 -2.71 2.43
N TYR A 111 -15.60 -1.91 2.68
CA TYR A 111 -16.97 -2.39 2.52
C TYR A 111 -17.45 -2.47 1.06
N ASN A 112 -16.62 -2.06 0.11
CA ASN A 112 -16.82 -2.39 -1.30
C ASN A 112 -16.47 -3.85 -1.61
N GLU A 113 -15.81 -4.57 -0.69
CA GLU A 113 -15.37 -5.94 -0.91
C GLU A 113 -16.10 -6.93 -0.01
N ASN A 114 -16.61 -8.01 -0.60
CA ASN A 114 -17.37 -9.01 0.14
C ASN A 114 -16.53 -9.70 1.24
N ARG A 115 -15.21 -9.83 1.05
CA ARG A 115 -14.31 -10.44 2.05
C ARG A 115 -14.35 -9.74 3.42
N TYR A 116 -14.75 -8.47 3.46
CA TYR A 116 -14.94 -7.72 4.71
C TYR A 116 -16.40 -7.71 5.16
N ARG A 117 -17.34 -7.55 4.22
CA ARG A 117 -18.79 -7.53 4.50
C ARG A 117 -19.32 -8.81 5.13
N VAL A 118 -18.79 -9.98 4.75
CA VAL A 118 -19.23 -11.25 5.36
C VAL A 118 -19.00 -11.24 6.87
N LEU A 119 -17.89 -10.63 7.33
CA LEU A 119 -17.59 -10.58 8.76
C LEU A 119 -18.62 -9.76 9.54
N THR A 120 -19.11 -8.64 8.99
CA THR A 120 -20.13 -7.81 9.67
C THR A 120 -21.45 -8.56 9.84
N GLN A 121 -21.77 -9.46 8.91
CA GLN A 121 -22.97 -10.30 8.96
C GLN A 121 -22.82 -11.46 9.94
N THR A 122 -21.63 -12.10 9.98
CA THR A 122 -21.39 -13.28 10.82
C THR A 122 -21.00 -12.94 12.26
N ASN A 123 -20.34 -11.80 12.49
CA ASN A 123 -19.86 -11.37 13.79
C ASN A 123 -19.62 -9.85 13.79
N ALA A 124 -20.69 -9.09 14.03
CA ALA A 124 -20.67 -7.62 13.98
C ALA A 124 -19.73 -6.98 15.02
N GLU A 125 -19.63 -7.55 16.21
CA GLU A 125 -18.75 -7.04 17.28
C GLU A 125 -17.29 -7.12 16.86
N ALA A 126 -16.84 -8.31 16.45
CA ALA A 126 -15.48 -8.50 15.97
C ALA A 126 -15.18 -7.65 14.73
N ALA A 127 -16.16 -7.46 13.84
CA ALA A 127 -16.00 -6.61 12.67
C ALA A 127 -15.74 -5.15 13.04
N LYS A 128 -16.46 -4.63 14.05
CA LYS A 128 -16.26 -3.26 14.55
C LYS A 128 -14.87 -3.10 15.16
N THR A 129 -14.46 -4.01 16.05
CA THR A 129 -13.12 -3.96 16.66
C THR A 129 -12.00 -4.01 15.62
N LEU A 130 -12.09 -4.93 14.66
CA LEU A 130 -11.07 -5.06 13.62
C LEU A 130 -11.04 -3.88 12.64
N LEU A 131 -12.18 -3.22 12.41
CA LEU A 131 -12.23 -1.99 11.63
C LEU A 131 -11.48 -0.84 12.34
N ASP A 132 -11.71 -0.67 13.63
CA ASP A 132 -11.03 0.35 14.43
C ASP A 132 -9.51 0.10 14.47
N ASP A 133 -9.09 -1.16 14.63
CA ASP A 133 -7.68 -1.54 14.60
C ASP A 133 -7.04 -1.35 13.21
N ALA A 134 -7.79 -1.62 12.14
CA ALA A 134 -7.35 -1.39 10.77
C ALA A 134 -7.14 0.10 10.49
N GLN A 135 -8.04 0.97 10.97
CA GLN A 135 -7.92 2.42 10.81
C GLN A 135 -6.66 2.94 11.52
N LYS A 136 -6.44 2.58 12.78
CA LYS A 136 -5.22 2.93 13.53
C LYS A 136 -3.95 2.42 12.85
N SER A 137 -4.00 1.21 12.30
CA SER A 137 -2.85 0.60 11.61
C SER A 137 -2.47 1.34 10.34
N VAL A 138 -3.47 1.79 9.57
CA VAL A 138 -3.26 2.58 8.34
C VAL A 138 -2.68 3.95 8.68
N GLU A 139 -3.22 4.64 9.68
CA GLU A 139 -2.72 5.93 10.15
C GLU A 139 -1.27 5.84 10.62
N LYS A 140 -0.96 4.84 11.45
CA LYS A 140 0.41 4.61 11.94
C LYS A 140 1.39 4.29 10.80
N ARG A 141 0.96 3.49 9.82
CA ARG A 141 1.78 3.20 8.63
C ARG A 141 2.05 4.48 7.84
N TRP A 142 1.01 5.29 7.62
CA TRP A 142 1.11 6.55 6.90
C TRP A 142 2.10 7.50 7.58
N GLN A 143 1.91 7.78 8.87
CA GLN A 143 2.79 8.66 9.64
C GLN A 143 4.25 8.22 9.59
N ARG A 144 4.50 6.91 9.68
CA ARG A 144 5.86 6.37 9.57
C ARG A 144 6.47 6.64 8.19
N LEU A 145 5.74 6.34 7.12
CA LEU A 145 6.22 6.56 5.75
C LEU A 145 6.43 8.05 5.47
N GLU A 146 5.54 8.90 5.96
CA GLU A 146 5.65 10.35 5.81
C GLU A 146 6.88 10.90 6.55
N ALA A 147 7.13 10.46 7.79
CA ALA A 147 8.33 10.86 8.54
C ALA A 147 9.60 10.43 7.80
N MET A 148 9.68 9.18 7.37
CA MET A 148 10.82 8.65 6.63
C MET A 148 11.07 9.33 5.28
N ALA A 149 10.04 9.92 4.65
CA ALA A 149 10.19 10.61 3.37
C ALA A 149 10.53 12.11 3.52
N LYS A 150 10.43 12.66 4.74
CA LYS A 150 10.77 14.05 5.06
C LYS A 150 12.22 14.24 5.54
N GLU A 151 12.82 13.19 6.11
CA GLU A 151 14.21 13.14 6.58
C GLU A 151 15.23 13.31 5.44
#